data_AF-A0A0U2WPU1-F1
#
_entry.id   AF-A0A0U2WPU1-F1
#
_cell.length_a   1.000
_cell.length_b   1.000
_cell.length_c   1.000
_cell.angle_alpha   90.00
_cell.angle_beta   90.00
_cell.angle_gamma   90.00
#
_symmetry.space_group_name_H-M   'P 1'
#
loop_
_entity.id
_entity.type
_entity.pdbx_description
1 polymer ?
#
loop_
_entity_poly.entity_id
_entity_poly.type
_entity_poly.pdbx_seq_one_letter_code
_entity_poly.pdbx_strand_id
1 'polypeptide(L)'
;MNVVEDTDEPTQPYQLCQPYHKRLLNNSLRPIEWYHLAVLHSPKQFLLHDDFYGEDGQAFLSEGDVVLTKEDKAPTLQDVRQDLESLLDFSIMRWFLEADVIDALKQHDQQRILNSVQNLFNETQHIEVKSRMLEIAANVLDTSATGWVRELVNQAGGLEPSNLG
;
A
#
# COMPACT_ATOMS: atom_id res chain seq x y z
N MET A 1 3.18 15.89 19.42
CA MET A 1 3.78 16.76 18.39
C MET A 1 3.93 15.92 17.14
N ASN A 2 3.46 16.43 16.00
CA ASN A 2 3.58 15.76 14.70
C ASN A 2 4.92 16.15 14.07
N VAL A 3 5.58 15.18 13.46
CA VAL A 3 6.86 15.28 12.76
C VAL A 3 6.61 14.91 11.32
N VAL A 4 7.24 15.67 10.42
CA VAL A 4 7.27 15.37 8.99
C VAL A 4 8.64 14.77 8.70
N GLU A 5 8.65 13.57 8.13
CA GLU A 5 9.87 12.89 7.68
C GLU A 5 9.77 12.67 6.17
N ASP A 6 10.84 12.99 5.45
CA ASP A 6 10.87 12.84 4.00
C ASP A 6 10.78 11.35 3.60
N THR A 7 10.24 11.10 2.41
CA THR A 7 10.22 9.76 1.81
C THR A 7 10.86 9.78 0.42
N ASP A 8 11.05 8.61 -0.17
CA ASP A 8 11.51 8.49 -1.55
C ASP A 8 10.47 9.03 -2.56
N GLU A 9 9.23 9.23 -2.11
CA GLU A 9 8.16 9.94 -2.82
C GLU A 9 7.97 11.35 -2.21
N PRO A 10 8.62 12.41 -2.74
CA PRO A 10 8.64 13.74 -2.13
C PRO A 10 7.26 14.39 -2.01
N THR A 11 6.29 13.92 -2.80
CA THR A 11 4.93 14.43 -2.79
C THR A 11 4.09 13.87 -1.63
N GLN A 12 4.59 12.86 -0.92
CA GLN A 12 3.86 12.18 0.15
C GLN A 12 4.78 11.85 1.35
N PRO A 13 5.22 12.87 2.12
CA PRO A 13 6.07 12.67 3.30
C PRO A 13 5.33 11.90 4.42
N TYR A 14 6.07 11.25 5.31
CA TYR A 14 5.48 10.62 6.49
C TYR A 14 5.00 11.67 7.48
N GLN A 15 3.79 11.51 8.00
CA GLN A 15 3.23 12.34 9.05
C GLN A 15 3.05 11.54 10.34
N LEU A 16 4.01 11.68 11.26
CA LEU A 16 4.12 10.79 12.42
C LEU A 16 4.05 11.55 13.73
N CYS A 17 3.59 10.89 14.78
CA CYS A 17 3.83 11.39 16.13
C CYS A 17 5.27 11.07 16.56
N GLN A 18 5.84 11.91 17.43
CA GLN A 18 7.22 11.78 17.92
C GLN A 18 7.66 10.33 18.30
N PRO A 19 6.87 9.53 19.04
CA PRO A 19 7.25 8.14 19.32
C PRO A 19 7.35 7.22 18.10
N TYR A 20 6.48 7.39 17.11
CA TYR A 20 6.48 6.59 15.87
C TYR A 20 7.64 7.01 14.98
N HIS A 21 7.89 8.32 14.88
CA HIS A 21 9.05 8.87 14.17
C HIS A 21 10.37 8.31 14.70
N LYS A 22 10.56 8.31 16.03
CA LYS A 22 11.74 7.71 16.66
C LYS A 22 11.88 6.21 16.35
N ARG A 23 10.77 5.46 16.36
CA ARG A 23 10.80 4.02 16.04
C ARG A 23 11.12 3.75 14.58
N LEU A 24 10.56 4.55 13.67
CA LEU A 24 10.86 4.49 12.23
C LEU A 24 12.36 4.68 11.98
N LEU A 25 12.96 5.76 12.50
CA LEU A 25 14.38 6.06 12.29
C LEU A 25 15.33 5.02 12.92
N ASN A 26 14.85 4.28 13.93
CA ASN A 26 15.60 3.22 14.60
C ASN A 26 15.28 1.81 14.04
N ASN A 27 14.55 1.71 12.92
CA ASN A 27 14.12 0.44 12.32
C ASN A 27 13.43 -0.49 13.33
N SER A 28 12.56 0.07 14.16
CA SER A 28 11.99 -0.58 15.34
C SER A 28 10.47 -0.38 15.46
N LEU A 29 9.80 -0.12 14.33
CA LEU A 29 8.34 -0.11 14.30
C LEU A 29 7.81 -1.46 14.77
N ARG A 30 6.73 -1.43 15.55
CA ARG A 30 5.96 -2.65 15.82
C ARG A 30 5.28 -3.09 14.52
N PRO A 31 5.04 -4.40 14.32
CA PRO A 31 4.46 -4.89 13.07
C PRO A 31 3.17 -4.17 12.63
N ILE A 32 2.26 -3.88 13.57
CA ILE A 32 1.04 -3.12 13.27
C ILE A 32 1.30 -1.65 12.88
N GLU A 33 2.34 -1.04 13.42
CA GLU A 33 2.72 0.33 13.09
C GLU A 33 3.36 0.40 11.71
N TRP A 34 4.22 -0.57 11.40
CA TRP A 34 4.78 -0.74 10.07
C TRP A 34 3.68 -0.99 9.05
N TYR A 35 2.74 -1.90 9.34
CA TYR A 35 1.60 -2.20 8.47
C TYR A 35 0.81 -0.92 8.12
N HIS A 36 0.35 -0.17 9.13
CA HIS A 36 -0.43 1.04 8.88
C HIS A 36 0.33 2.10 8.08
N LEU A 37 1.65 2.20 8.26
CA LEU A 37 2.46 3.16 7.54
C LEU A 37 2.71 2.70 6.08
N ALA A 38 3.04 1.43 5.89
CA ALA A 38 3.34 0.85 4.59
C ALA A 38 2.10 0.66 3.70
N VAL A 39 0.89 0.56 4.25
CA VAL A 39 -0.36 0.61 3.44
C VAL A 39 -0.47 1.94 2.69
N LEU A 40 -0.04 3.04 3.32
CA LEU A 40 -0.14 4.38 2.73
C LEU A 40 1.04 4.71 1.81
N HIS A 41 2.21 4.17 2.13
CA HIS A 41 3.47 4.56 1.50
C HIS A 41 4.15 3.42 0.74
N SER A 42 3.55 2.23 0.63
CA SER A 42 4.17 0.99 0.12
C SER A 42 5.34 0.48 0.97
N PRO A 43 5.47 -0.85 1.16
CA PRO A 43 6.64 -1.45 1.79
C PRO A 43 7.92 -1.29 0.95
N LYS A 44 7.83 -0.78 -0.29
CA LYS A 44 9.00 -0.54 -1.16
C LYS A 44 9.76 0.75 -0.84
N GLN A 45 9.24 1.60 0.04
CA GLN A 45 9.97 2.79 0.51
C GLN A 45 11.16 2.37 1.37
N PHE A 46 12.27 3.10 1.27
CA PHE A 46 13.54 2.75 1.90
C PHE A 46 13.39 2.43 3.40
N LEU A 47 12.74 3.31 4.17
CA LEU A 47 12.56 3.12 5.62
C LEU A 47 11.56 2.02 6.01
N LEU A 48 10.87 1.40 5.05
CA LEU A 48 9.88 0.35 5.25
C LEU A 48 10.26 -0.97 4.55
N HIS A 49 11.40 -0.99 3.86
CA HIS A 49 11.87 -2.03 2.95
C HIS A 49 12.18 -3.36 3.65
N ASP A 50 12.25 -4.44 2.86
CA ASP A 50 12.55 -5.80 3.36
C ASP A 50 13.94 -5.96 3.98
N ASP A 51 14.85 -5.04 3.68
CA ASP A 51 16.15 -4.93 4.36
C ASP A 51 16.00 -4.72 5.88
N PHE A 52 14.87 -4.12 6.30
CA PHE A 52 14.61 -3.78 7.71
C PHE A 52 13.45 -4.58 8.32
N TYR A 53 12.42 -4.91 7.53
CA TYR A 53 11.19 -5.53 8.02
C TYR A 53 10.81 -6.77 7.22
N GLY A 54 10.33 -7.82 7.89
CA GLY A 54 9.71 -8.96 7.24
C GLY A 54 8.34 -8.62 6.65
N GLU A 55 7.80 -9.54 5.83
CA GLU A 55 6.44 -9.39 5.28
C GLU A 55 5.35 -9.33 6.37
N ASP A 56 5.63 -9.84 7.56
CA ASP A 56 4.76 -9.77 8.73
C ASP A 56 5.00 -8.51 9.58
N GLY A 57 5.89 -7.62 9.15
CA GLY A 57 6.29 -6.39 9.85
C GLY A 57 7.32 -6.58 10.96
N GLN A 58 7.89 -7.78 11.10
CA GLN A 58 8.95 -8.01 12.10
C GLN A 58 10.23 -7.28 11.70
N ALA A 59 10.72 -6.39 12.56
CA ALA A 59 12.01 -5.73 12.35
C ALA A 59 13.19 -6.69 12.56
N PHE A 60 14.17 -6.68 11.66
CA PHE A 60 15.37 -7.53 11.73
C PHE A 60 16.59 -6.81 12.33
N LEU A 61 16.66 -5.49 12.17
CA LEU A 61 17.85 -4.68 12.49
C LEU A 61 17.58 -3.65 13.59
N SER A 62 16.55 -3.87 14.43
CA SER A 62 16.15 -2.92 15.46
C SER A 62 17.24 -2.74 16.52
N GLU A 63 17.59 -1.48 16.84
CA GLU A 63 18.56 -1.14 17.90
C GLU A 63 18.00 -1.29 19.35
N GLY A 64 17.06 -2.21 19.58
CA GLY A 64 16.52 -2.48 20.91
C GLY A 64 15.46 -3.58 20.97
N ASP A 65 15.22 -4.14 22.16
CA ASP A 65 14.20 -5.16 22.39
C ASP A 65 12.79 -4.55 22.31
N VAL A 66 12.05 -4.87 21.25
CA VAL A 66 10.63 -4.51 21.14
C VAL A 66 9.80 -5.61 21.81
N VAL A 67 9.19 -5.31 22.96
CA VAL A 67 8.22 -6.22 23.59
C VAL A 67 6.93 -6.18 22.78
N LEU A 68 6.62 -7.27 22.09
CA LEU A 68 5.41 -7.39 21.25
C LEU A 68 4.27 -8.05 22.04
N THR A 69 3.09 -7.43 22.02
CA THR A 69 1.84 -8.07 22.41
C THR A 69 1.12 -8.65 21.18
N LYS A 70 0.00 -9.36 21.38
CA LYS A 70 -0.77 -9.92 20.24
C LYS A 70 -1.38 -8.83 19.37
N GLU A 71 -1.73 -7.70 19.98
CA GLU A 71 -2.31 -6.52 19.36
C GLU A 71 -1.29 -5.76 18.49
N ASP A 72 -0.01 -6.08 18.64
CA ASP A 72 1.07 -5.45 17.87
C ASP A 72 1.36 -6.15 16.53
N LYS A 73 0.65 -7.24 16.20
CA LYS A 73 0.87 -8.01 14.96
C LYS A 73 0.22 -7.35 13.76
N ALA A 74 0.89 -7.44 12.60
CA ALA A 74 0.26 -7.11 11.33
C ALA A 74 -0.88 -8.11 11.02
N PRO A 75 -1.96 -7.69 10.34
CA PRO A 75 -3.03 -8.58 9.91
C PRO A 75 -2.53 -9.68 8.96
N THR A 76 -3.09 -10.88 9.09
CA THR A 76 -2.89 -11.97 8.13
C THR A 76 -3.96 -11.95 7.06
N LEU A 77 -3.74 -12.64 5.94
CA LEU A 77 -4.78 -12.83 4.91
C LEU A 77 -6.08 -13.41 5.51
N GLN A 78 -5.97 -14.31 6.48
CA GLN A 78 -7.14 -14.91 7.11
C GLN A 78 -7.94 -13.90 7.95
N ASP A 79 -7.28 -12.90 8.53
CA ASP A 79 -7.93 -11.83 9.30
C ASP A 79 -8.72 -10.88 8.38
N VAL A 80 -8.17 -10.59 7.19
CA VAL A 80 -8.70 -9.53 6.30
C VAL A 80 -9.56 -10.03 5.15
N ARG A 81 -9.48 -11.31 4.75
CA ARG A 81 -10.11 -11.84 3.52
C ARG A 81 -11.62 -11.58 3.37
N GLN A 82 -12.35 -11.35 4.46
CA GLN A 82 -13.79 -11.09 4.44
C GLN A 82 -14.16 -9.61 4.34
N ASP A 83 -13.18 -8.71 4.53
CA ASP A 83 -13.36 -7.27 4.46
C ASP A 83 -12.58 -6.71 3.26
N LEU A 84 -13.28 -6.14 2.28
CA LEU A 84 -12.66 -5.74 1.01
C LEU A 84 -11.62 -4.62 1.21
N GLU A 85 -11.91 -3.65 2.08
CA GLU A 85 -11.01 -2.52 2.33
C GLU A 85 -9.72 -3.01 2.99
N SER A 86 -9.84 -3.80 4.05
CA SER A 86 -8.68 -4.41 4.72
C SER A 86 -7.90 -5.36 3.81
N LEU A 87 -8.57 -6.07 2.90
CA LEU A 87 -7.92 -6.95 1.93
C LEU A 87 -7.17 -6.16 0.85
N LEU A 88 -7.66 -4.99 0.44
CA LEU A 88 -6.94 -4.08 -0.45
C LEU A 88 -5.70 -3.52 0.24
N ASP A 89 -5.80 -3.08 1.50
CA ASP A 89 -4.66 -2.64 2.29
C ASP A 89 -3.61 -3.75 2.41
N PHE A 90 -4.05 -4.97 2.77
CA PHE A 90 -3.18 -6.13 2.82
C PHE A 90 -2.54 -6.44 1.47
N SER A 91 -3.28 -6.25 0.37
CA SER A 91 -2.74 -6.48 -0.96
C SER A 91 -1.59 -5.52 -1.25
N ILE A 92 -1.62 -4.25 -0.82
CA ILE A 92 -0.53 -3.26 -0.99
C ILE A 92 0.74 -3.70 -0.25
N MET A 93 0.55 -4.29 0.92
CA MET A 93 1.63 -4.81 1.76
C MET A 93 2.38 -5.98 1.15
N ARG A 94 1.88 -6.62 0.10
CA ARG A 94 2.59 -7.74 -0.56
C ARG A 94 3.61 -7.23 -1.58
N TRP A 95 4.74 -7.92 -1.66
CA TRP A 95 5.81 -7.62 -2.62
C TRP A 95 5.30 -7.93 -4.03
N PHE A 96 4.58 -9.04 -4.16
CA PHE A 96 3.87 -9.47 -5.35
C PHE A 96 2.40 -9.69 -5.04
N LEU A 97 1.52 -9.46 -6.01
CA LEU A 97 0.13 -9.86 -5.89
C LEU A 97 0.00 -11.38 -6.07
N GLU A 98 -0.01 -12.11 -4.96
CA GLU A 98 0.00 -13.57 -4.93
C GLU A 98 -1.36 -14.20 -5.26
N ALA A 99 -1.34 -15.47 -5.67
CA ALA A 99 -2.53 -16.19 -6.13
C ALA A 99 -3.62 -16.31 -5.05
N ASP A 100 -3.24 -16.51 -3.79
CA ASP A 100 -4.18 -16.60 -2.67
C ASP A 100 -4.87 -15.27 -2.36
N VAL A 101 -4.15 -14.15 -2.49
CA VAL A 101 -4.73 -12.80 -2.40
C VAL A 101 -5.68 -12.52 -3.56
N ILE A 102 -5.30 -12.90 -4.78
CA ILE A 102 -6.16 -12.81 -5.97
C ILE A 102 -7.45 -13.62 -5.77
N ASP A 103 -7.32 -14.86 -5.29
CA ASP A 103 -8.45 -15.75 -5.06
C ASP A 103 -9.38 -15.24 -3.96
N ALA A 104 -8.81 -14.62 -2.91
CA ALA A 104 -9.58 -13.94 -1.86
C ALA A 104 -10.33 -12.72 -2.41
N LEU A 105 -9.68 -11.87 -3.22
CA LEU A 105 -10.31 -10.71 -3.86
C LEU A 105 -11.47 -11.15 -4.76
N LYS A 106 -11.31 -12.24 -5.53
CA LYS A 106 -12.35 -12.80 -6.40
C LYS A 106 -13.60 -13.31 -5.66
N GLN A 107 -13.56 -13.44 -4.32
CA GLN A 107 -14.75 -13.77 -3.53
C GLN A 107 -15.66 -12.55 -3.28
N HIS A 108 -15.19 -11.34 -3.57
CA HIS A 108 -15.97 -10.11 -3.40
C HIS A 108 -16.72 -9.75 -4.69
N ASP A 109 -17.73 -8.90 -4.56
CA ASP A 109 -18.49 -8.38 -5.69
C ASP A 109 -17.60 -7.56 -6.63
N GLN A 110 -17.62 -7.87 -7.93
CA GLN A 110 -16.75 -7.23 -8.92
C GLN A 110 -16.97 -5.71 -9.02
N GLN A 111 -18.21 -5.23 -8.91
CA GLN A 111 -18.50 -3.80 -8.98
C GLN A 111 -17.96 -3.07 -7.74
N ARG A 112 -18.10 -3.68 -6.55
CA ARG A 112 -17.49 -3.14 -5.33
C ARG A 112 -15.97 -3.09 -5.44
N ILE A 113 -15.33 -4.14 -5.92
CA ILE A 113 -13.87 -4.16 -6.13
C ILE A 113 -13.45 -3.04 -7.07
N LEU A 114 -14.10 -2.92 -8.25
CA LEU A 114 -13.78 -1.87 -9.22
C LEU A 114 -13.89 -0.47 -8.60
N ASN A 115 -14.99 -0.19 -7.88
CA ASN A 115 -15.19 1.10 -7.24
C ASN A 115 -14.11 1.39 -6.18
N SER A 116 -13.79 0.42 -5.33
CA SER A 116 -12.76 0.58 -4.30
C SER A 116 -11.36 0.79 -4.90
N VAL A 117 -11.01 0.03 -5.94
CA VAL A 117 -9.74 0.16 -6.67
C VAL A 117 -9.62 1.53 -7.33
N GLN A 118 -10.69 2.02 -7.98
CA GLN A 118 -10.73 3.35 -8.59
C GLN A 118 -10.57 4.46 -7.55
N ASN A 119 -11.30 4.37 -6.44
CA ASN A 119 -11.22 5.36 -5.36
C ASN A 119 -9.80 5.45 -4.82
N LEU A 120 -9.21 4.31 -4.45
CA LEU A 120 -7.86 4.29 -3.89
C LEU A 120 -6.80 4.78 -4.88
N PHE A 121 -6.92 4.41 -6.16
CA PHE A 121 -6.04 4.90 -7.22
C PHE A 121 -6.10 6.43 -7.37
N ASN A 122 -7.29 7.02 -7.24
CA ASN A 122 -7.48 8.47 -7.40
C ASN A 122 -7.08 9.27 -6.15
N GLU A 123 -7.26 8.71 -4.96
CA GLU A 123 -6.97 9.38 -3.69
C GLU A 123 -5.47 9.42 -3.38
N THR A 124 -4.74 8.36 -3.71
CA THR A 124 -3.30 8.30 -3.46
C THR A 124 -2.50 9.07 -4.52
N GLN A 125 -1.35 9.61 -4.13
CA GLN A 125 -0.31 10.05 -5.08
C GLN A 125 0.81 9.03 -5.21
N HIS A 126 0.86 8.02 -4.33
CA HIS A 126 1.94 7.05 -4.29
C HIS A 126 1.93 6.10 -5.50
N ILE A 127 2.99 6.13 -6.30
CA ILE A 127 3.05 5.41 -7.58
C ILE A 127 2.95 3.88 -7.41
N GLU A 128 3.55 3.31 -6.36
CA GLU A 128 3.48 1.87 -6.11
C GLU A 128 2.08 1.42 -5.69
N VAL A 129 1.35 2.27 -4.97
CA VAL A 129 -0.05 1.97 -4.59
C VAL A 129 -0.93 2.01 -5.84
N LYS A 130 -0.72 3.02 -6.71
CA LYS A 130 -1.37 3.08 -8.03
C LYS A 130 -1.05 1.85 -8.89
N SER A 131 0.19 1.41 -8.92
CA SER A 131 0.60 0.20 -9.64
C SER A 131 -0.14 -1.03 -9.13
N ARG A 132 -0.22 -1.22 -7.81
CA ARG A 132 -0.97 -2.34 -7.20
C ARG A 132 -2.46 -2.31 -7.58
N MET A 133 -3.08 -1.13 -7.66
CA MET A 133 -4.46 -1.01 -8.11
C MET A 133 -4.65 -1.46 -9.56
N LEU A 134 -3.71 -1.14 -10.44
CA LEU A 134 -3.72 -1.62 -11.83
C LEU A 134 -3.49 -3.13 -11.93
N GLU A 135 -2.58 -3.68 -11.12
CA GLU A 135 -2.35 -5.13 -11.02
C GLU A 135 -3.61 -5.87 -10.59
N ILE A 136 -4.32 -5.37 -9.58
CA ILE A 136 -5.59 -5.96 -9.12
C ILE A 136 -6.63 -5.91 -10.23
N ALA A 137 -6.77 -4.77 -10.93
CA ALA A 137 -7.71 -4.67 -12.03
C ALA A 137 -7.41 -5.67 -13.15
N ALA A 138 -6.14 -5.85 -13.51
CA ALA A 138 -5.73 -6.81 -14.53
C ALA A 138 -5.98 -8.28 -14.11
N ASN A 139 -5.71 -8.64 -12.85
CA ASN A 139 -5.72 -10.04 -12.39
C ASN A 139 -7.06 -10.50 -11.77
N VAL A 140 -7.90 -9.55 -11.34
CA VAL A 140 -9.15 -9.82 -10.59
C VAL A 140 -10.39 -9.42 -11.40
N LEU A 141 -10.37 -8.27 -12.07
CA LEU A 141 -11.58 -7.69 -12.69
C LEU A 141 -11.75 -8.04 -14.18
N ASP A 142 -10.68 -8.50 -14.85
CA ASP A 142 -10.71 -8.88 -16.27
C ASP A 142 -11.41 -7.80 -17.13
N THR A 143 -12.36 -8.17 -17.98
CA THR A 143 -13.04 -7.23 -18.88
C THR A 143 -13.82 -6.13 -18.16
N SER A 144 -14.23 -6.33 -16.89
CA SER A 144 -15.01 -5.37 -16.11
C SER A 144 -14.24 -4.06 -15.86
N ALA A 145 -12.90 -4.08 -15.87
CA ALA A 145 -12.06 -2.89 -15.72
C ALA A 145 -11.73 -2.17 -17.05
N THR A 146 -12.10 -2.73 -18.20
CA THR A 146 -11.67 -2.22 -19.53
C THR A 146 -12.05 -0.75 -19.77
N GLY A 147 -13.25 -0.35 -19.34
CA GLY A 147 -13.71 1.04 -19.47
C GLY A 147 -12.78 2.01 -18.74
N TRP A 148 -12.49 1.70 -17.48
CA TRP A 148 -11.62 2.50 -16.63
C TRP A 148 -10.18 2.57 -17.16
N VAL A 149 -9.60 1.43 -17.54
CA VAL A 149 -8.23 1.39 -18.08
C VAL A 149 -8.11 2.25 -19.34
N ARG A 150 -9.11 2.23 -20.23
CA ARG A 150 -9.12 3.09 -21.42
C ARG A 150 -9.15 4.57 -21.06
N GLU A 151 -9.92 4.97 -20.05
CA GLU A 151 -9.97 6.35 -19.57
C GLU A 151 -8.59 6.81 -19.06
N LEU A 152 -7.90 5.99 -18.27
CA LEU A 152 -6.55 6.30 -17.77
C LEU A 152 -5.54 6.49 -18.90
N VAL A 153 -5.55 5.61 -19.91
CA VAL A 153 -4.66 5.72 -21.07
C VAL A 153 -4.94 7.01 -21.85
N ASN A 154 -6.21 7.37 -22.05
CA ASN A 154 -6.57 8.60 -22.74
C ASN A 154 -6.12 9.85 -21.98
N GLN A 155 -6.18 9.84 -20.64
CA GLN A 155 -5.71 10.94 -19.80
C GLN A 155 -4.18 11.08 -19.87
N ALA A 156 -3.45 9.96 -19.83
CA ALA A 156 -2.00 9.94 -19.95
C ALA A 156 -1.51 10.42 -21.34
N GLY A 157 -2.23 10.06 -22.40
CA GLY A 157 -1.93 10.48 -23.78
C GLY A 157 -2.37 11.90 -24.15
N GLY A 158 -3.13 12.58 -23.29
CA GLY A 158 -3.60 13.96 -23.48
C GLY A 158 -2.60 15.04 -23.04
N LEU A 159 -1.44 14.65 -22.50
CA LEU A 159 -0.37 15.54 -22.03
C LEU A 159 0.82 15.53 -23.01
N GLU A 160 0.66 16.14 -24.19
CA GLU A 160 1.75 16.52 -25.11
C GLU A 160 1.47 17.93 -25.70
N PRO A 161 2.51 18.70 -26.10
CA PRO A 161 2.73 20.05 -25.57
C PRO A 161 1.97 21.16 -26.31
N SER A 162 1.00 21.77 -25.63
CA SER A 162 0.61 23.16 -25.93
C SER A 162 1.62 24.11 -25.29
N ASN A 163 2.70 24.44 -26.02
CA ASN A 163 3.35 25.77 -26.05
C ASN A 163 4.70 25.72 -26.80
N LEU A 164 4.62 25.81 -28.13
CA LEU A 164 5.63 26.50 -28.94
C LEU A 164 4.86 27.39 -29.91
N GLY A 165 4.50 28.58 -29.41
CA GLY A 165 4.12 29.74 -30.22
C GLY A 165 5.31 30.65 -30.42
#